data_AF-A0AAV8CZ81-F1
#
_entry.id   AF-A0AAV8CZ81-F1
#
_cell.length_a   1.000
_cell.length_b   1.000
_cell.length_c   1.000
_cell.angle_alpha   90.00
_cell.angle_beta   90.00
_cell.angle_gamma   90.00
#
_symmetry.space_group_name_H-M   'P 1'
#
loop_
_entity.id
_entity.type
_entity.pdbx_description
1 polymer ?
#
loop_
_entity_poly.entity_id
_entity_poly.type
_entity_poly.pdbx_seq_one_letter_code
_entity_poly.pdbx_strand_id
1 'polypeptide(L)'
;MFPLKETVFHQHGRYLLHPSNSVWGMVMRYHKSYLAKAKEKIGIQARIFFWAPISIDELYKQIVACTQIKSILPQLNHGHSENSSMATDEANPRAVLVTSLYGELYDRIRDMYYMHSTTTGEIISVYQPSHDENQQFDQLVHNQKALAEIWLLSFSDVLITTSGSTFGYVSYSLASVKPFFLLSSKDQKVPHPPCRRAITLDPCFHSPPDFICKTSNKTDSVKLARYLRHCEDYGEGIKLFD
;
A
#
# COMPACT_ATOMS: atom_id res chain seq x y z
N MET A 1 -19.00 20.86 -5.68
CA MET A 1 -17.54 20.77 -5.90
C MET A 1 -17.12 19.39 -6.39
N PHE A 2 -17.59 18.30 -5.78
CA PHE A 2 -17.23 16.94 -6.19
C PHE A 2 -18.47 16.17 -6.67
N PRO A 3 -18.61 15.95 -7.99
CA PRO A 3 -19.60 15.02 -8.52
C PRO A 3 -19.35 13.61 -8.00
N LEU A 4 -18.11 13.12 -8.13
CA LEU A 4 -17.65 11.85 -7.55
C LEU A 4 -17.20 12.07 -6.10
N LYS A 5 -17.96 11.55 -5.14
CA LYS A 5 -17.71 11.81 -3.71
C LYS A 5 -16.39 11.21 -3.21
N GLU A 6 -15.95 10.11 -3.79
CA GLU A 6 -14.69 9.44 -3.42
C GLU A 6 -13.41 10.18 -3.86
N THR A 7 -13.51 11.29 -4.61
CA THR A 7 -12.34 11.95 -5.21
C THR A 7 -11.85 13.20 -4.46
N VAL A 8 -12.38 13.47 -3.26
CA VAL A 8 -12.08 14.70 -2.52
C VAL A 8 -10.58 14.84 -2.27
N PHE A 9 -9.95 13.83 -1.65
CA PHE A 9 -8.52 13.87 -1.40
C PHE A 9 -7.70 13.78 -2.69
N HIS A 10 -8.12 12.99 -3.68
CA HIS A 10 -7.39 12.90 -4.95
C HIS A 10 -7.21 14.28 -5.61
N GLN A 11 -8.29 15.05 -5.71
CA GLN A 11 -8.27 16.37 -6.32
C GLN A 11 -7.50 17.38 -5.47
N HIS A 12 -7.78 17.44 -4.17
CA HIS A 12 -7.15 18.44 -3.28
C HIS A 12 -5.69 18.11 -3.00
N GLY A 13 -5.37 16.85 -2.77
CA GLY A 13 -4.01 16.37 -2.54
C GLY A 13 -3.10 16.74 -3.70
N ARG A 14 -3.52 16.50 -4.95
CA ARG A 14 -2.72 16.85 -6.13
C ARG A 14 -2.60 18.35 -6.39
N TYR A 15 -3.55 19.14 -5.90
CA TYR A 15 -3.52 20.61 -6.01
C TYR A 15 -2.64 21.26 -4.93
N LEU A 16 -2.64 20.71 -3.72
CA LEU A 16 -1.97 21.31 -2.56
C LEU A 16 -0.57 20.75 -2.33
N LEU A 17 -0.38 19.45 -2.56
CA LEU A 17 0.84 18.74 -2.18
C LEU A 17 1.80 18.70 -3.38
N HIS A 18 2.77 19.60 -3.36
CA HIS A 18 3.90 19.59 -4.29
C HIS A 18 5.20 19.41 -3.51
N PRO A 19 5.96 18.32 -3.75
CA PRO A 19 7.22 18.10 -3.04
C PRO A 19 8.23 19.18 -3.42
N SER A 20 9.07 19.59 -2.47
CA SER A 20 10.20 20.48 -2.76
C SER A 20 11.20 19.82 -3.71
N ASN A 21 12.07 20.61 -4.35
CA ASN A 21 13.09 20.09 -5.27
C ASN A 21 13.99 19.02 -4.63
N SER A 22 14.27 19.11 -3.33
CA SER A 22 15.05 18.09 -2.60
C SER A 22 14.35 16.73 -2.65
N VAL A 23 13.08 16.71 -2.22
CA VAL A 23 12.25 15.50 -2.17
C VAL A 23 11.98 14.98 -3.58
N TRP A 24 11.63 15.87 -4.51
CA TRP A 24 11.39 15.50 -5.91
C TRP A 24 12.63 14.90 -6.57
N GLY A 25 13.82 15.41 -6.24
CA GLY A 25 15.08 14.83 -6.67
C GLY A 25 15.27 13.39 -6.19
N MET A 26 14.88 13.07 -4.94
CA MET A 26 14.91 11.70 -4.42
C MET A 26 13.96 10.79 -5.20
N VAL A 27 12.72 11.24 -5.36
CA VAL A 27 11.67 10.53 -6.10
C VAL A 27 12.12 10.22 -7.53
N MET A 28 12.56 11.24 -8.27
CA MET A 28 12.90 11.08 -9.69
C MET A 28 14.13 10.22 -9.92
N ARG A 29 15.17 10.34 -9.08
CA ARG A 29 16.35 9.46 -9.18
C ARG A 29 15.96 8.01 -8.94
N TYR A 30 15.16 7.73 -7.91
CA TYR A 30 14.77 6.37 -7.59
C TYR A 30 13.85 5.78 -8.67
N HIS A 31 12.81 6.50 -9.06
CA HIS A 31 11.87 6.06 -10.10
C HIS A 31 12.61 5.77 -11.41
N LYS A 32 13.49 6.67 -11.87
CA LYS A 32 14.23 6.49 -13.13
C LYS A 32 15.15 5.26 -13.10
N SER A 33 15.81 5.01 -11.97
CA SER A 33 16.78 3.92 -11.85
C SER A 33 16.12 2.54 -11.69
N TYR A 34 15.02 2.45 -10.95
CA TYR A 34 14.48 1.16 -10.49
C TYR A 34 13.08 0.83 -11.02
N LEU A 35 12.25 1.84 -11.31
CA LEU A 35 10.82 1.62 -11.59
C LEU A 35 10.43 1.92 -13.04
N ALA A 36 11.11 2.86 -13.71
CA ALA A 36 10.69 3.41 -15.00
C ALA A 36 10.66 2.38 -16.15
N LYS A 37 11.47 1.32 -16.08
CA LYS A 37 11.53 0.28 -17.11
C LYS A 37 10.52 -0.85 -16.90
N ALA A 38 9.86 -0.90 -15.75
CA ALA A 38 8.89 -1.94 -15.46
C ALA A 38 7.59 -1.70 -16.23
N LYS A 39 7.05 -2.76 -16.84
CA LYS A 39 5.75 -2.75 -17.51
C LYS A 39 4.62 -2.52 -16.52
N GLU A 40 4.77 -3.05 -15.32
CA GLU A 40 3.83 -2.85 -14.21
C GLU A 40 4.61 -2.64 -12.90
N LYS A 41 4.13 -1.72 -12.08
CA LYS A 41 4.69 -1.33 -10.79
C LYS A 41 3.71 -1.69 -9.68
N ILE A 42 4.16 -2.50 -8.73
CA ILE A 42 3.38 -2.95 -7.58
C ILE A 42 3.97 -2.29 -6.33
N GLY A 43 3.20 -1.44 -5.67
CA GLY A 43 3.60 -0.83 -4.41
C GLY A 43 3.07 -1.62 -3.22
N ILE A 44 3.94 -1.91 -2.27
CA ILE A 44 3.63 -2.57 -1.00
C ILE A 44 4.02 -1.64 0.13
N GLN A 45 3.01 -1.03 0.74
CA GLN A 45 3.14 -0.24 1.94
C GLN A 45 2.84 -1.12 3.14
N ALA A 46 3.86 -1.37 3.97
CA ALA A 46 3.76 -2.23 5.13
C ALA A 46 4.10 -1.49 6.42
N ARG A 47 3.21 -1.60 7.42
CA ARG A 47 3.37 -1.05 8.75
C ARG A 47 2.90 -2.08 9.79
N ILE A 48 3.59 -2.14 10.92
CA ILE A 48 3.11 -2.86 12.11
C ILE A 48 2.67 -1.80 13.12
N PHE A 49 1.46 -1.94 13.66
CA PHE A 49 0.90 -1.04 14.67
C PHE A 49 0.89 -1.70 16.05
N PHE A 50 1.07 -0.91 17.11
CA PHE A 50 1.03 -1.42 18.49
C PHE A 50 -0.34 -2.01 18.86
N TRP A 51 -1.43 -1.50 18.27
CA TRP A 51 -2.80 -1.95 18.51
C TRP A 51 -3.21 -3.15 17.64
N ALA A 52 -2.40 -3.50 16.63
CA ALA A 52 -2.58 -4.69 15.79
C ALA A 52 -1.20 -5.33 15.53
N PRO A 53 -0.55 -5.86 16.59
CA PRO A 53 0.78 -6.43 16.45
C PRO A 53 0.73 -7.68 15.57
N ILE A 54 1.80 -7.88 14.80
CA ILE A 54 2.02 -9.06 13.96
C ILE A 54 3.54 -9.22 13.83
N SER A 55 4.05 -10.46 13.79
CA SER A 55 5.47 -10.68 13.54
C SER A 55 5.83 -10.40 12.08
N ILE A 56 7.11 -10.17 11.80
CA ILE A 56 7.60 -10.02 10.41
C ILE A 56 7.31 -11.28 9.60
N ASP A 57 7.43 -12.47 10.21
CA ASP A 57 7.07 -13.74 9.58
C ASP A 57 5.62 -13.78 9.11
N GLU A 58 4.69 -13.43 10.00
CA GLU A 58 3.26 -13.48 9.71
C GLU A 58 2.87 -12.36 8.72
N LEU A 59 3.46 -11.17 8.84
CA LEU A 59 3.23 -10.08 7.88
C LEU A 59 3.73 -10.46 6.47
N TYR A 60 4.91 -11.09 6.38
CA TYR A 60 5.43 -11.62 5.11
C TYR A 60 4.46 -12.65 4.51
N LYS A 61 4.00 -13.64 5.31
CA LYS A 61 3.00 -14.63 4.87
C LYS A 61 1.70 -13.97 4.41
N GLN A 62 1.24 -12.94 5.13
CA GLN A 62 0.03 -12.20 4.76
C GLN A 62 0.17 -11.51 3.40
N ILE A 63 1.32 -10.87 3.13
CA ILE A 63 1.60 -10.20 1.87
C ILE A 63 1.65 -11.20 0.73
N VAL A 64 2.37 -12.32 0.90
CA VAL A 64 2.45 -13.39 -0.11
C VAL A 64 1.07 -13.99 -0.38
N ALA A 65 0.30 -14.30 0.66
CA ALA A 65 -1.05 -14.82 0.51
C ALA A 65 -1.97 -13.82 -0.21
N CYS A 66 -1.89 -12.53 0.13
CA CYS A 66 -2.64 -11.49 -0.56
C CYS A 66 -2.29 -11.41 -2.05
N THR A 67 -1.00 -11.33 -2.38
CA THR A 67 -0.54 -11.15 -3.76
C THR A 67 -0.88 -12.35 -4.62
N GLN A 68 -0.78 -13.57 -4.10
CA GLN A 68 -1.11 -14.79 -4.83
C GLN A 68 -2.63 -14.97 -5.02
N ILE A 69 -3.43 -14.82 -3.95
CA ILE A 69 -4.89 -14.99 -4.02
C ILE A 69 -5.53 -13.96 -4.95
N LYS A 70 -4.95 -12.75 -5.02
CA LYS A 70 -5.44 -11.67 -5.88
C LYS A 70 -4.75 -11.63 -7.24
N SER A 71 -3.88 -12.61 -7.54
CA SER A 71 -3.10 -12.67 -8.78
C SER A 71 -2.33 -11.37 -9.07
N ILE A 72 -1.92 -10.66 -8.01
CA ILE A 72 -1.09 -9.46 -8.09
C ILE A 72 0.35 -9.87 -8.37
N LEU A 73 0.86 -10.96 -7.81
CA LEU A 73 2.18 -11.49 -8.15
C LEU A 73 2.09 -12.98 -8.46
N PRO A 74 2.96 -13.49 -9.35
CA PRO A 74 2.90 -14.88 -9.78
C PRO A 74 3.28 -15.84 -8.64
N GLN A 75 2.79 -17.07 -8.76
CA GLN A 75 3.24 -18.18 -7.93
C GLN A 75 4.64 -18.62 -8.35
N LEU A 76 5.32 -19.35 -7.46
CA LEU A 76 6.66 -19.87 -7.71
C LEU A 76 6.58 -21.34 -8.13
N ASN A 77 7.55 -21.75 -8.96
CA ASN A 77 7.77 -23.16 -9.25
C ASN A 77 8.53 -23.81 -8.09
N HIS A 78 7.84 -24.63 -7.29
CA HIS A 78 8.45 -25.40 -6.19
C HIS A 78 8.89 -26.82 -6.61
N GLY A 79 8.74 -27.19 -7.88
CA GLY A 79 9.13 -28.50 -8.40
C GLY A 79 10.55 -28.52 -8.99
N HIS A 80 11.26 -29.63 -8.80
CA HIS A 80 12.55 -29.97 -9.43
C HIS A 80 12.49 -30.10 -10.96
N SER A 81 11.43 -29.66 -11.65
CA SER A 81 11.41 -29.67 -13.11
C SER A 81 12.16 -28.44 -13.61
N GLU A 82 13.40 -28.66 -14.06
CA GLU A 82 14.19 -27.75 -14.88
C GLU A 82 13.58 -27.48 -16.26
N ASN A 83 12.26 -27.46 -16.38
CA ASN A 83 11.62 -26.78 -17.50
C ASN A 83 11.58 -25.30 -17.15
N SER A 84 12.76 -24.70 -17.03
CA SER A 84 12.91 -23.26 -17.11
C SER A 84 12.43 -22.88 -18.51
N SER A 85 11.19 -22.39 -18.61
CA SER A 85 10.84 -21.56 -19.74
C SER A 85 11.88 -20.43 -19.74
N MET A 86 12.88 -20.53 -20.60
CA MET A 86 13.90 -19.49 -20.77
C MET A 86 13.15 -18.18 -20.87
N ALA A 87 13.55 -17.20 -20.05
CA ALA A 87 13.01 -15.85 -20.14
C ALA A 87 13.16 -15.40 -21.59
N THR A 88 12.06 -15.39 -22.34
CA THR A 88 12.06 -14.94 -23.72
C THR A 88 12.37 -13.45 -23.72
N ASP A 89 13.03 -12.95 -24.76
CA ASP A 89 13.39 -11.53 -24.92
C ASP A 89 12.19 -10.55 -24.84
N GLU A 90 10.96 -11.07 -24.84
CA GLU A 90 9.73 -10.36 -24.45
C GLU A 90 9.42 -10.43 -22.94
N ALA A 91 10.45 -10.40 -22.09
CA ALA A 91 10.24 -10.39 -20.65
C ALA A 91 9.31 -9.21 -20.28
N ASN A 92 8.25 -9.49 -19.53
CA ASN A 92 7.37 -8.47 -18.94
C ASN A 92 7.90 -8.13 -17.54
N PRO A 93 8.90 -7.23 -17.39
CA PRO A 93 9.48 -6.93 -16.10
C PRO A 93 8.45 -6.21 -15.23
N ARG A 94 8.27 -6.69 -14.02
CA ARG A 94 7.41 -6.07 -13.01
C ARG A 94 8.29 -5.65 -11.84
N ALA A 95 8.09 -4.42 -11.38
CA ALA A 95 8.82 -3.87 -10.25
C ALA A 95 7.93 -3.87 -9.01
N VAL A 96 8.41 -4.45 -7.92
CA VAL A 96 7.77 -4.40 -6.61
C VAL A 96 8.50 -3.38 -5.75
N LEU A 97 7.82 -2.31 -5.37
CA LEU A 97 8.33 -1.30 -4.47
C LEU A 97 7.81 -1.58 -3.06
N VAL A 98 8.71 -1.93 -2.14
CA VAL A 98 8.39 -2.17 -0.72
C VAL A 98 8.76 -0.92 0.08
N THR A 99 7.82 -0.38 0.83
CA THR A 99 8.04 0.70 1.80
C THR A 99 7.65 0.20 3.18
N SER A 100 8.64 0.02 4.05
CA SER A 100 8.49 -0.54 5.39
C SER A 100 9.62 0.00 6.25
N LEU A 101 9.36 0.15 7.55
CA LEU A 101 10.45 0.36 8.51
C LEU A 101 11.32 -0.90 8.66
N TYR A 102 10.80 -2.08 8.34
CA TYR A 102 11.46 -3.36 8.58
C TYR A 102 12.13 -3.89 7.31
N GLY A 103 13.46 -3.75 7.21
CA GLY A 103 14.26 -4.21 6.06
C GLY A 103 14.15 -5.72 5.79
N GLU A 104 14.00 -6.52 6.84
CA GLU A 104 13.83 -7.99 6.74
C GLU A 104 12.62 -8.37 5.86
N LEU A 105 11.56 -7.56 5.85
CA LEU A 105 10.39 -7.81 5.00
C LEU A 105 10.76 -7.73 3.51
N TYR A 106 11.58 -6.74 3.13
CA TYR A 106 12.09 -6.61 1.77
C TYR A 106 13.01 -7.76 1.40
N ASP A 107 13.95 -8.13 2.27
CA ASP A 107 14.89 -9.22 2.00
C ASP A 107 14.13 -10.51 1.69
N ARG A 108 13.12 -10.87 2.49
CA ARG A 108 12.31 -12.07 2.28
C ARG A 108 11.54 -12.04 0.95
N ILE A 109 10.92 -10.92 0.59
CA ILE A 109 10.17 -10.80 -0.68
C ILE A 109 11.12 -10.85 -1.88
N ARG A 110 12.29 -10.20 -1.78
CA ARG A 110 13.33 -10.25 -2.81
C ARG A 110 13.84 -11.67 -3.00
N ASP A 111 14.25 -12.32 -1.91
CA ASP A 111 14.88 -13.64 -1.95
C ASP A 111 13.91 -14.69 -2.49
N MET A 112 12.61 -14.56 -2.21
CA MET A 112 11.56 -15.41 -2.77
C MET A 112 11.60 -15.46 -4.31
N TYR A 113 11.65 -14.29 -4.98
CA TYR A 113 11.69 -14.20 -6.44
C TYR A 113 13.08 -14.31 -7.05
N TYR A 114 14.13 -14.11 -6.25
CA TYR A 114 15.51 -14.30 -6.70
C TYR A 114 15.89 -15.79 -6.74
N MET A 115 15.45 -16.56 -5.75
CA MET A 115 15.83 -17.97 -5.58
C MET A 115 14.96 -18.95 -6.38
N HIS A 116 13.77 -18.53 -6.85
CA HIS A 116 12.81 -19.40 -7.51
C HIS A 116 12.26 -18.76 -8.79
N SER A 117 12.04 -19.57 -9.82
CA SER A 117 11.35 -19.13 -11.03
C SER A 117 9.86 -18.98 -10.81
N THR A 118 9.23 -18.05 -11.54
CA THR A 118 7.79 -17.85 -11.52
C THR A 118 7.08 -18.86 -12.41
N THR A 119 5.87 -19.28 -12.05
CA THR A 119 5.04 -20.19 -12.86
C THR A 119 4.65 -19.61 -14.22
N THR A 120 4.68 -18.29 -14.34
CA THR A 120 4.29 -17.51 -15.54
C THR A 120 5.47 -17.10 -16.41
N GLY A 121 6.71 -17.29 -15.95
CA GLY A 121 7.91 -16.77 -16.62
C GLY A 121 8.10 -15.24 -16.49
N GLU A 122 7.25 -14.56 -15.72
CA GLU A 122 7.40 -13.13 -15.43
C GLU A 122 8.66 -12.86 -14.60
N ILE A 123 9.38 -11.78 -14.96
CA ILE A 123 10.55 -11.31 -14.20
C ILE A 123 10.08 -10.31 -13.13
N ILE A 124 10.29 -10.66 -11.87
CA ILE A 124 9.94 -9.81 -10.72
C ILE A 124 11.20 -9.23 -10.11
N SER A 125 11.30 -7.91 -10.08
CA SER A 125 12.38 -7.20 -9.38
C SER A 125 11.82 -6.47 -8.17
N VAL A 126 12.44 -6.65 -7.01
CA VAL A 126 11.96 -6.11 -5.74
C VAL A 126 12.91 -5.02 -5.26
N TYR A 127 12.37 -3.89 -4.80
CA TYR A 127 13.13 -2.70 -4.42
C TYR A 127 12.58 -2.09 -3.13
N GLN A 128 13.47 -1.60 -2.26
CA GLN A 128 13.10 -0.81 -1.08
C GLN A 128 13.94 0.49 -1.04
N PRO A 129 13.32 1.68 -0.94
CA PRO A 129 14.06 2.96 -0.99
C PRO A 129 14.88 3.26 0.25
N SER A 130 14.28 3.13 1.44
CA SER A 130 14.94 3.39 2.72
C SER A 130 14.90 2.17 3.63
N HIS A 131 15.85 2.11 4.57
CA HIS A 131 15.93 1.10 5.62
C HIS A 131 15.98 1.83 6.97
N ASP A 132 15.03 2.75 7.19
CA ASP A 132 15.12 3.72 8.28
C ASP A 132 14.86 3.11 9.68
N GLU A 133 14.42 1.84 9.76
CA GLU A 133 14.17 0.99 10.96
C GLU A 133 13.14 1.53 11.98
N ASN A 134 13.21 2.83 12.29
CA ASN A 134 12.41 3.52 13.26
C ASN A 134 11.84 4.82 12.69
N GLN A 135 10.67 5.21 13.20
CA GLN A 135 10.00 6.45 12.81
C GLN A 135 10.54 7.64 13.60
N GLN A 136 10.95 8.71 12.91
CA GLN A 136 11.60 9.90 13.50
C GLN A 136 10.94 11.20 13.04
N PHE A 137 9.86 11.60 13.71
CA PHE A 137 8.99 12.71 13.30
C PHE A 137 9.67 14.09 13.27
N ASP A 138 10.65 14.33 14.13
CA ASP A 138 11.29 15.66 14.25
C ASP A 138 12.53 15.80 13.36
N GLN A 139 12.82 14.80 12.51
CA GLN A 139 13.98 14.81 11.64
C GLN A 139 13.58 15.15 10.20
N LEU A 140 14.02 16.32 9.73
CA LEU A 140 13.74 16.81 8.38
C LEU A 140 14.10 15.78 7.30
N VAL A 141 15.29 15.18 7.39
CA VAL A 141 15.77 14.20 6.39
C VAL A 141 14.90 12.94 6.38
N HIS A 142 14.50 12.44 7.55
CA HIS A 142 13.60 11.29 7.66
C HIS A 142 12.23 11.58 7.06
N ASN A 143 11.65 12.76 7.36
CA ASN A 143 10.38 13.18 6.77
C ASN A 143 10.46 13.38 5.25
N GLN A 144 11.60 13.87 4.74
CA GLN A 144 11.83 13.99 3.30
C GLN A 144 11.86 12.62 2.60
N LYS A 145 12.51 11.61 3.21
CA LYS A 145 12.50 10.23 2.71
C LYS A 145 11.10 9.63 2.75
N ALA A 146 10.40 9.76 3.87
CA ALA A 146 9.02 9.28 4.02
C ALA A 146 8.09 9.90 2.97
N LEU A 147 8.18 11.21 2.73
CA LEU A 147 7.42 11.88 1.68
C LEU A 147 7.83 11.38 0.28
N ALA A 148 9.12 11.17 0.02
CA ALA A 148 9.58 10.61 -1.24
C ALA A 148 9.01 9.21 -1.48
N GLU A 149 8.94 8.37 -0.45
CA GLU A 149 8.34 7.03 -0.53
C GLU A 149 6.84 7.05 -0.78
N ILE A 150 6.08 7.96 -0.14
CA ILE A 150 4.66 8.17 -0.45
C ILE A 150 4.48 8.50 -1.94
N TRP A 151 5.31 9.40 -2.49
CA TRP A 151 5.28 9.75 -3.91
C TRP A 151 5.68 8.56 -4.80
N LEU A 152 6.71 7.80 -4.44
CA LEU A 152 7.11 6.61 -5.19
C LEU A 152 5.99 5.57 -5.26
N LEU A 153 5.31 5.29 -4.13
CA LEU A 153 4.13 4.43 -4.11
C LEU A 153 3.02 4.98 -5.02
N SER A 154 2.82 6.30 -5.07
CA SER A 154 1.77 6.90 -5.89
C SER A 154 1.97 6.71 -7.40
N PHE A 155 3.15 6.27 -7.85
CA PHE A 155 3.41 5.87 -9.24
C PHE A 155 3.17 4.38 -9.52
N SER A 156 2.63 3.63 -8.56
CA SER A 156 2.35 2.21 -8.72
C SER A 156 1.02 1.99 -9.43
N ASP A 157 0.97 0.98 -10.30
CA ASP A 157 -0.24 0.56 -11.02
C ASP A 157 -1.18 -0.24 -10.08
N VAL A 158 -0.58 -0.99 -9.15
CA VAL A 158 -1.29 -1.72 -8.08
C VAL A 158 -0.70 -1.35 -6.73
N LEU A 159 -1.56 -1.14 -5.73
CA LEU A 159 -1.15 -0.83 -4.36
C LEU A 159 -1.70 -1.83 -3.37
N ILE A 160 -0.84 -2.27 -2.46
CA ILE A 160 -1.16 -3.04 -1.25
C ILE A 160 -0.75 -2.16 -0.07
N THR A 161 -1.66 -1.91 0.87
CA THR A 161 -1.39 -1.02 2.01
C THR A 161 -1.85 -1.65 3.33
N THR A 162 -1.13 -1.37 4.42
CA THR A 162 -1.58 -1.80 5.75
C THR A 162 -2.85 -1.05 6.18
N SER A 163 -3.82 -1.80 6.71
CA SER A 163 -5.05 -1.23 7.27
C SER A 163 -4.76 -0.18 8.35
N GLY A 164 -5.45 0.96 8.30
CA GLY A 164 -5.26 2.06 9.24
C GLY A 164 -4.04 2.96 8.94
N SER A 165 -3.24 2.68 7.91
CA SER A 165 -2.05 3.49 7.61
C SER A 165 -2.36 4.73 6.79
N THR A 166 -2.24 5.91 7.41
CA THR A 166 -2.36 7.20 6.72
C THR A 166 -1.27 7.41 5.66
N PHE A 167 -0.09 6.80 5.83
CA PHE A 167 0.96 6.77 4.79
C PHE A 167 0.45 6.13 3.51
N GLY A 168 -0.24 4.98 3.64
CA GLY A 168 -0.94 4.32 2.54
C GLY A 168 -2.07 5.18 1.99
N TYR A 169 -2.84 5.87 2.85
CA TYR A 169 -3.96 6.70 2.42
C TYR A 169 -3.54 7.79 1.46
N VAL A 170 -2.47 8.50 1.79
CA VAL A 170 -1.95 9.57 0.92
C VAL A 170 -1.48 8.97 -0.41
N SER A 171 -0.75 7.86 -0.40
CA SER A 171 -0.18 7.31 -1.63
C SER A 171 -1.23 6.81 -2.61
N TYR A 172 -2.21 6.00 -2.18
CA TYR A 172 -3.24 5.49 -3.09
C TYR A 172 -4.22 6.56 -3.56
N SER A 173 -4.49 7.56 -2.71
CA SER A 173 -5.39 8.66 -3.09
C SER A 173 -4.74 9.58 -4.12
N LEU A 174 -3.42 9.85 -3.99
CA LEU A 174 -2.65 10.56 -5.01
C LEU A 174 -2.61 9.77 -6.33
N ALA A 175 -2.44 8.44 -6.25
CA ALA A 175 -2.45 7.54 -7.41
C ALA A 175 -3.82 7.43 -8.11
N SER A 176 -4.91 7.81 -7.43
CA SER A 176 -6.29 7.50 -7.84
C SER A 176 -6.57 5.99 -7.97
N VAL A 177 -5.93 5.18 -7.14
CA VAL A 177 -6.03 3.72 -7.19
C VAL A 177 -6.75 3.22 -5.94
N LYS A 178 -7.70 2.30 -6.10
CA LYS A 178 -8.28 1.55 -4.97
C LYS A 178 -7.28 0.50 -4.52
N PRO A 179 -6.67 0.57 -3.32
CA PRO A 179 -5.64 -0.40 -2.92
C PRO A 179 -6.25 -1.76 -2.54
N PHE A 180 -5.39 -2.74 -2.26
CA PHE A 180 -5.70 -3.89 -1.42
C PHE A 180 -5.22 -3.65 0.01
N PHE A 181 -6.14 -3.64 0.97
CA PHE A 181 -5.82 -3.49 2.37
C PHE A 181 -5.37 -4.82 2.97
N LEU A 182 -4.14 -4.88 3.48
CA LEU A 182 -3.71 -5.95 4.39
C LEU A 182 -4.51 -5.80 5.68
N LEU A 183 -5.37 -6.77 5.97
CA LEU A 183 -6.28 -6.69 7.11
C LEU A 183 -5.52 -6.71 8.43
N SER A 184 -6.00 -5.96 9.43
CA SER A 184 -5.37 -5.94 10.75
C SER A 184 -5.36 -7.33 11.39
N SER A 185 -4.21 -7.72 11.93
CA SER A 185 -4.05 -8.97 12.68
C SER A 185 -4.99 -9.00 13.88
N LYS A 186 -5.51 -10.19 14.18
CA LYS A 186 -6.10 -10.54 15.47
C LYS A 186 -5.24 -11.67 16.05
N ASP A 187 -4.89 -11.56 17.32
CA ASP A 187 -4.07 -12.55 18.03
C ASP A 187 -2.72 -12.84 17.35
N GLN A 188 -2.13 -11.83 16.70
CA GLN A 188 -0.84 -11.91 16.00
C GLN A 188 -0.80 -12.92 14.83
N LYS A 189 -1.97 -13.28 14.28
CA LYS A 189 -2.09 -14.23 13.16
C LYS A 189 -2.53 -13.53 11.87
N VAL A 190 -2.16 -14.14 10.74
CA VAL A 190 -2.65 -13.74 9.41
C VAL A 190 -4.18 -13.84 9.35
N PRO A 191 -4.89 -12.73 9.09
CA PRO A 191 -6.35 -12.75 8.92
C PRO A 191 -6.79 -13.57 7.71
N HIS A 192 -8.02 -14.05 7.73
CA HIS A 192 -8.67 -14.72 6.60
C HIS A 192 -9.93 -13.94 6.20
N PRO A 193 -9.99 -13.35 4.99
CA PRO A 193 -8.94 -13.31 3.96
C PRO A 193 -7.71 -12.47 4.40
N PRO A 194 -6.52 -12.62 3.77
CA PRO A 194 -5.33 -11.86 4.15
C PRO A 194 -5.43 -10.38 3.78
N CYS A 195 -6.17 -10.06 2.72
CA CYS A 195 -6.41 -8.69 2.28
C CYS A 195 -7.75 -8.54 1.57
N ARG A 196 -8.21 -7.28 1.45
CA ARG A 196 -9.42 -6.94 0.69
C ARG A 196 -9.23 -5.72 -0.19
N ARG A 197 -9.86 -5.70 -1.36
CA ARG A 197 -9.86 -4.51 -2.23
C ARG A 197 -10.66 -3.40 -1.57
N ALA A 198 -10.14 -2.18 -1.62
CA ALA A 198 -10.86 -0.98 -1.24
C ALA A 198 -12.03 -0.74 -2.19
N ILE A 199 -13.13 -0.26 -1.64
CA ILE A 199 -14.35 0.10 -2.36
C ILE A 199 -14.24 1.54 -2.88
N THR A 200 -13.57 2.41 -2.13
CA THR A 200 -13.35 3.83 -2.41
C THR A 200 -11.88 4.18 -2.30
N LEU A 201 -11.46 5.22 -3.03
CA LEU A 201 -10.12 5.80 -2.98
C LEU A 201 -9.99 6.95 -1.96
N ASP A 202 -11.05 7.27 -1.21
CA ASP A 202 -11.01 8.32 -0.20
C ASP A 202 -10.37 7.80 1.12
N PRO A 203 -9.50 8.59 1.79
CA PRO A 203 -8.91 8.24 3.08
C PRO A 203 -9.95 7.96 4.17
N CYS A 204 -9.58 7.14 5.16
CA CYS A 204 -10.42 6.95 6.33
C CYS A 204 -10.24 8.08 7.36
N PHE A 205 -11.36 8.64 7.84
CA PHE A 205 -11.38 9.46 9.03
C PHE A 205 -11.57 8.57 10.26
N HIS A 206 -10.49 8.35 11.02
CA HIS A 206 -10.45 7.37 12.13
C HIS A 206 -11.27 7.73 13.37
N SER A 207 -11.54 9.02 13.59
CA SER A 207 -12.21 9.49 14.82
C SER A 207 -13.34 10.46 14.52
N PRO A 208 -14.40 9.98 13.84
CA PRO A 208 -15.56 10.80 13.52
C PRO A 208 -16.37 11.14 14.77
N PRO A 209 -17.05 12.30 14.81
CA PRO A 209 -18.01 12.59 15.86
C PRO A 209 -19.21 11.64 15.79
N ASP A 210 -19.82 11.34 16.92
CA ASP A 210 -20.97 10.44 17.06
C ASP A 210 -22.24 11.18 17.53
N PHE A 211 -22.45 12.44 17.14
CA PHE A 211 -23.57 13.25 17.64
C PHE A 211 -24.22 14.17 16.59
N ILE A 212 -25.49 14.50 16.82
CA ILE A 212 -26.25 15.51 16.06
C ILE A 212 -26.18 16.84 16.81
N CYS A 213 -25.54 17.85 16.22
CA CYS A 213 -25.35 19.16 16.85
C CYS A 213 -26.68 19.81 17.30
N LYS A 214 -27.75 19.66 16.51
CA LYS A 214 -29.04 20.32 16.78
C LYS A 214 -29.78 19.76 17.98
N THR A 215 -29.67 18.45 18.22
CA THR A 215 -30.43 17.75 19.28
C THR A 215 -29.54 17.29 20.43
N SER A 216 -28.22 17.46 20.33
CA SER A 216 -27.22 16.94 21.26
C SER A 216 -27.38 15.43 21.54
N ASN A 217 -27.94 14.69 20.58
CA ASN A 217 -28.16 13.25 20.69
C ASN A 217 -27.03 12.49 19.99
N LYS A 218 -26.70 11.33 20.54
CA LYS A 218 -25.76 10.41 19.87
C LYS A 218 -26.39 9.81 18.62
N THR A 219 -25.60 9.74 17.55
CA THR A 219 -25.92 9.00 16.33
C THR A 219 -24.65 8.53 15.66
N ASP A 220 -24.74 7.41 14.99
CA ASP A 220 -23.71 6.97 14.06
C ASP A 220 -23.64 7.94 12.87
N SER A 221 -22.44 8.47 12.60
CA SER A 221 -22.16 9.42 11.53
C SER A 221 -22.52 8.89 10.15
N VAL A 222 -22.45 7.57 9.91
CA VAL A 222 -22.80 7.00 8.59
C VAL A 222 -24.29 7.12 8.29
N LYS A 223 -25.14 7.34 9.30
CA LYS A 223 -26.58 7.55 9.12
C LYS A 223 -26.92 8.97 8.68
N LEU A 224 -25.96 9.90 8.75
CA LEU A 224 -26.18 11.32 8.46
C LEU A 224 -26.19 11.61 6.95
N ALA A 225 -25.50 10.82 6.14
CA ALA A 225 -25.45 11.02 4.68
C ALA A 225 -25.23 9.70 3.93
N ARG A 226 -25.87 9.55 2.77
CA ARG A 226 -25.79 8.33 1.93
C ARG A 226 -24.38 8.04 1.39
N TYR A 227 -23.55 9.08 1.26
CA TYR A 227 -22.17 8.99 0.80
C TYR A 227 -21.17 8.74 1.94
N LEU A 228 -21.63 8.46 3.17
CA LEU A 228 -20.78 8.07 4.28
C LEU A 228 -20.98 6.58 4.59
N ARG A 229 -19.88 5.85 4.73
CA ARG A 229 -19.90 4.49 5.31
C ARG A 229 -18.66 4.28 6.16
N HIS A 230 -18.69 3.22 6.98
CA HIS A 230 -17.53 2.82 7.76
C HIS A 230 -16.38 2.37 6.86
N CYS A 231 -15.16 2.56 7.33
CA CYS A 231 -13.98 2.23 6.54
C CYS A 231 -13.73 0.72 6.45
N GLU A 232 -13.28 0.27 5.29
CA GLU A 232 -12.88 -1.12 5.06
C GLU A 232 -11.67 -1.56 5.91
N ASP A 233 -10.90 -0.64 6.42
CA ASP A 233 -9.64 -0.96 7.05
C ASP A 233 -9.56 -0.44 8.50
N TYR A 234 -10.59 0.29 8.93
CA TYR A 234 -10.70 0.82 10.29
C TYR A 234 -12.17 0.97 10.67
N GLY A 235 -12.74 -0.03 11.37
CA GLY A 235 -14.20 -0.17 11.55
C GLY A 235 -14.89 1.00 12.24
N GLU A 236 -14.21 1.66 13.18
CA GLU A 236 -14.74 2.83 13.91
C GLU A 236 -14.69 4.13 13.07
N GLY A 237 -13.94 4.13 11.97
CA GLY A 237 -13.79 5.29 11.11
C GLY A 237 -14.89 5.39 10.07
N ILE A 238 -14.98 6.55 9.41
CA ILE A 238 -15.86 6.79 8.27
C ILE A 238 -15.08 7.32 7.08
N LYS A 239 -15.63 7.16 5.87
CA LYS A 239 -15.08 7.76 4.65
C LYS A 239 -16.14 7.99 3.59
N LEU A 240 -15.76 8.72 2.55
CA LEU A 240 -16.64 9.06 1.44
C LEU A 240 -16.76 7.90 0.43
N PHE A 241 -17.99 7.66 0.01
CA PHE A 241 -18.36 6.72 -1.03
C PHE A 241 -19.20 7.44 -2.07
N ASP A 242 -19.05 7.04 -3.33
CA ASP A 242 -19.96 7.42 -4.40
C ASP A 242 -21.27 6.60 -4.37
#